data_AF-A0A668TF20-F1
#
_entry.id   AF-A0A668TF20-F1
#
_cell.length_a   1.000
_cell.length_b   1.000
_cell.length_c   1.000
_cell.angle_alpha   90.00
_cell.angle_beta   90.00
_cell.angle_gamma   90.00
#
_symmetry.space_group_name_H-M   'P 1'
#
loop_
_entity.id
_entity.type
_entity.pdbx_description
1 polymer ?
#
loop_
_entity_poly.entity_id
_entity_poly.type
_entity_poly.pdbx_seq_one_letter_code
_entity_poly.pdbx_strand_id
1 'polypeptide(L)'
;SVVLLLNVFLFLCFQLIMMKVFSVLTVSCPSTMYQAQDLCCPKCPAGNRVKTDCTKTANTSCVACEGGTHMDKPSGLKQCTHCTICDLSFGLKENRTCTSTLDTVCEPQDGFYCVDLAAGSCVAAHKHRQCQPGEYIKQTGTAFRDTECSDCSNGTFSDGTLKFCRPHRPCESLNLKLIRPGNATTDAQCEEQDHNKVVPIIIGCLILLLLLSAILIAYKKKSKKVCLQTCCNSSWMMGHRVCSEQKTTNFPDSLLSELLPGNWTLSEDKLLE
;
A
#
# COMPACT_ATOMS: atom_id res chain seq x y z
N SER A 1 1.91 19.81 -92.42
CA SER A 1 1.67 20.48 -91.13
C SER A 1 0.19 20.59 -90.78
N VAL A 2 -0.67 21.14 -91.66
CA VAL A 2 -2.12 21.31 -91.39
C VAL A 2 -2.86 19.99 -91.15
N VAL A 3 -2.61 18.96 -91.94
CA VAL A 3 -3.25 17.63 -91.80
C VAL A 3 -2.87 16.94 -90.48
N LEU A 4 -1.63 17.09 -90.02
CA LEU A 4 -1.19 16.52 -88.74
C LEU A 4 -1.87 17.23 -87.56
N LEU A 5 -1.97 18.56 -87.61
CA LEU A 5 -2.67 19.37 -86.60
C LEU A 5 -4.17 19.04 -86.54
N LEU A 6 -4.81 18.82 -87.70
CA LEU A 6 -6.22 18.42 -87.76
C LEU A 6 -6.45 17.05 -87.13
N ASN A 7 -5.58 16.06 -87.40
CA ASN A 7 -5.68 14.73 -86.79
C ASN A 7 -5.46 14.76 -85.27
N VAL A 8 -4.51 15.57 -84.78
CA VAL A 8 -4.28 15.75 -83.34
C VAL A 8 -5.49 16.42 -82.69
N PHE A 9 -6.08 17.44 -83.33
CA PHE A 9 -7.28 18.10 -82.82
C PHE A 9 -8.48 17.14 -82.74
N LEU A 10 -8.71 16.34 -83.79
CA LEU A 10 -9.76 15.32 -83.80
C LEU A 10 -9.56 14.26 -82.72
N PHE A 11 -8.32 13.82 -82.49
CA PHE A 11 -7.99 12.87 -81.42
C PHE A 11 -8.25 13.46 -80.02
N LEU A 12 -7.85 14.72 -79.78
CA LEU A 12 -8.12 15.42 -78.52
C LEU A 12 -9.62 15.62 -78.29
N CYS A 13 -10.37 16.01 -79.33
CA CYS A 13 -11.84 16.10 -79.26
C CYS A 13 -12.46 14.74 -78.93
N PHE A 14 -12.01 13.65 -79.55
CA PHE A 14 -12.48 12.30 -79.26
C PHE A 14 -12.23 11.91 -77.80
N GLN A 15 -11.04 12.18 -77.26
CA GLN A 15 -10.74 11.92 -75.84
C GLN A 15 -11.62 12.73 -74.89
N LEU A 16 -11.87 14.02 -75.17
CA LEU A 16 -12.75 14.87 -74.37
C LEU A 16 -14.22 14.39 -74.41
N ILE A 17 -14.68 13.92 -75.57
CA ILE A 17 -16.02 13.32 -75.73
C ILE A 17 -16.11 12.03 -74.92
N MET A 18 -15.12 11.14 -75.01
CA MET A 18 -15.11 9.89 -74.26
C MET A 18 -15.10 10.13 -72.74
N MET A 19 -14.31 11.10 -72.24
CA MET A 19 -14.32 11.46 -70.82
C MET A 19 -15.70 11.94 -70.34
N LYS A 20 -16.40 12.76 -71.15
CA LYS A 20 -17.78 13.20 -70.83
C LYS A 20 -18.80 12.06 -70.90
N VAL A 21 -18.71 11.18 -71.90
CA VAL A 21 -19.60 10.02 -72.05
C VAL A 21 -19.44 9.07 -70.86
N PHE A 22 -18.21 8.82 -70.41
CA PHE A 22 -17.94 8.03 -69.21
C PHE A 22 -18.47 8.69 -67.93
N SER A 23 -18.36 10.03 -67.79
CA SER A 23 -18.96 10.75 -66.65
C SER A 23 -20.50 10.74 -66.62
N VAL A 24 -21.16 10.56 -67.77
CA VAL A 24 -22.63 10.47 -67.86
C VAL A 24 -23.13 9.05 -67.52
N LEU A 25 -22.29 8.02 -67.66
CA LEU A 25 -22.65 6.63 -67.39
C LEU A 25 -22.51 6.22 -65.92
N THR A 26 -21.85 7.02 -65.08
CA THR A 26 -21.74 6.73 -63.65
C THR A 26 -23.02 7.15 -62.93
N VAL A 27 -23.85 6.16 -62.55
CA VAL A 27 -25.02 6.37 -61.69
C VAL A 27 -24.54 6.94 -60.35
N SER A 28 -24.85 8.22 -60.07
CA SER A 28 -24.58 8.85 -58.78
C SER A 28 -25.86 8.86 -57.95
N CYS A 29 -25.90 8.07 -56.89
CA CYS A 29 -27.06 8.01 -56.00
C CYS A 29 -27.03 9.16 -54.98
N PRO A 30 -28.20 9.68 -54.56
CA PRO A 30 -28.30 10.66 -53.49
C PRO A 30 -27.82 10.06 -52.16
N SER A 31 -27.43 10.92 -51.21
CA SER A 31 -26.85 10.51 -49.91
C SER A 31 -27.76 9.64 -49.04
N THR A 32 -29.07 9.64 -49.29
CA THR A 32 -30.08 8.81 -48.61
C THR A 32 -30.13 7.36 -49.13
N MET A 33 -29.51 7.11 -50.28
CA MET A 33 -29.53 5.83 -50.99
C MET A 33 -28.09 5.29 -51.14
N TYR A 34 -27.96 4.02 -51.45
CA TYR A 34 -26.68 3.41 -51.81
C TYR A 34 -26.77 2.80 -53.21
N GLN A 35 -25.63 2.74 -53.89
CA GLN A 35 -25.56 2.12 -55.21
C GLN A 35 -25.39 0.62 -55.07
N ALA A 36 -26.33 -0.14 -55.64
CA ALA A 36 -26.22 -1.58 -55.80
C ALA A 36 -26.28 -1.89 -57.29
N GLN A 37 -25.13 -2.25 -57.88
CA GLN A 37 -24.98 -2.41 -59.34
C GLN A 37 -25.38 -1.10 -60.06
N ASP A 38 -26.41 -1.15 -60.92
CA ASP A 38 -26.92 -0.01 -61.69
C ASP A 38 -28.19 0.62 -61.08
N LEU A 39 -28.54 0.27 -59.84
CA LEU A 39 -29.75 0.73 -59.16
C LEU A 39 -29.40 1.51 -57.87
N CYS A 40 -30.14 2.58 -57.61
CA CYS A 40 -30.10 3.27 -56.33
C CYS A 40 -31.10 2.61 -55.38
N CYS A 41 -30.59 2.06 -54.29
CA CYS A 41 -31.36 1.33 -53.28
C CYS A 41 -31.51 2.14 -51.99
N PRO A 42 -32.67 2.06 -51.31
CA PRO A 42 -32.83 2.67 -49.99
C PRO A 42 -31.90 1.99 -48.99
N LYS A 43 -31.23 2.78 -48.14
CA LYS A 43 -30.35 2.27 -47.08
C LYS A 43 -31.14 1.55 -45.99
N CYS A 44 -30.50 0.59 -45.32
CA CYS A 44 -31.04 0.00 -44.11
C CYS A 44 -30.94 0.99 -42.94
N PRO A 45 -31.90 0.98 -42.00
CA PRO A 45 -31.82 1.83 -40.80
C PRO A 45 -30.66 1.40 -39.90
N ALA A 46 -30.26 2.28 -38.98
CA ALA A 46 -29.24 1.96 -37.98
C ALA A 46 -29.57 0.65 -37.24
N GLY A 47 -28.53 -0.08 -36.85
CA GLY A 47 -28.64 -1.41 -36.26
C GLY A 47 -29.05 -2.54 -37.20
N ASN A 48 -29.12 -2.28 -38.50
CA ASN A 48 -29.40 -3.28 -39.51
C ASN A 48 -28.37 -3.23 -40.65
N ARG A 49 -28.10 -4.40 -41.23
CA ARG A 49 -27.29 -4.60 -42.44
C ARG A 49 -28.16 -5.05 -43.60
N VAL A 50 -27.66 -4.84 -44.81
CA VAL A 50 -28.27 -5.34 -46.04
C VAL A 50 -28.13 -6.87 -46.09
N LYS A 51 -29.26 -7.57 -46.15
CA LYS A 51 -29.32 -9.02 -46.42
C LYS A 51 -29.32 -9.29 -47.91
N THR A 52 -30.21 -8.62 -48.65
CA THR A 52 -30.29 -8.68 -50.11
C THR A 52 -30.51 -7.28 -50.67
N ASP A 53 -29.82 -6.97 -51.76
CA ASP A 53 -29.96 -5.69 -52.45
C ASP A 53 -31.37 -5.53 -53.03
N CYS A 54 -31.77 -4.28 -53.26
CA CYS A 54 -33.04 -3.98 -53.91
C CYS A 54 -33.03 -4.42 -55.38
N THR A 55 -34.22 -4.67 -55.92
CA THR A 55 -34.45 -4.91 -57.34
C THR A 55 -35.36 -3.82 -57.90
N LYS A 56 -35.66 -3.85 -59.21
CA LYS A 56 -36.58 -2.87 -59.83
C LYS A 56 -37.99 -2.89 -59.22
N THR A 57 -38.37 -3.97 -58.55
CA THR A 57 -39.73 -4.19 -58.02
C THR A 57 -39.77 -4.40 -56.50
N ALA A 58 -38.63 -4.67 -55.85
CA ALA A 58 -38.55 -4.93 -54.42
C ALA A 58 -37.50 -4.04 -53.73
N ASN A 59 -37.82 -3.54 -52.54
CA ASN A 59 -36.89 -2.76 -51.73
C ASN A 59 -35.78 -3.63 -51.12
N THR A 60 -34.74 -2.96 -50.61
CA THR A 60 -33.64 -3.58 -49.86
C THR A 60 -34.18 -4.41 -48.69
N SER A 61 -33.73 -5.65 -48.58
CA SER A 61 -34.03 -6.47 -47.40
C SER A 61 -32.99 -6.21 -46.32
N CYS A 62 -33.44 -5.82 -45.14
CA CYS A 62 -32.59 -5.51 -44.00
C CYS A 62 -32.73 -6.58 -42.90
N VAL A 63 -31.61 -6.87 -42.23
CA VAL A 63 -31.58 -7.76 -41.06
C VAL A 63 -30.79 -7.10 -39.94
N ALA A 64 -31.19 -7.34 -38.69
CA ALA A 64 -30.51 -6.79 -37.52
C ALA A 64 -29.04 -7.24 -37.46
N CYS A 65 -28.18 -6.38 -36.90
CA CYS A 65 -26.83 -6.74 -36.55
C CYS A 65 -26.82 -7.87 -35.52
N GLU A 66 -25.88 -8.79 -35.66
CA GLU A 66 -25.67 -9.88 -34.71
C GLU A 66 -24.98 -9.37 -33.44
N GLY A 67 -25.11 -10.10 -32.34
CA GLY A 67 -24.47 -9.72 -31.07
C GLY A 67 -22.96 -9.54 -31.23
N GLY A 68 -22.41 -8.47 -30.64
CA GLY A 68 -21.01 -8.10 -30.82
C GLY A 68 -20.72 -7.30 -32.11
N THR A 69 -21.76 -6.84 -32.82
CA THR A 69 -21.63 -5.92 -33.95
C THR A 69 -22.64 -4.78 -33.89
N HIS A 70 -22.31 -3.63 -34.50
CA HIS A 70 -23.13 -2.44 -34.52
C HIS A 70 -23.13 -1.72 -35.88
N MET A 71 -24.10 -0.84 -36.07
CA MET A 71 -24.24 0.06 -37.21
C MET A 71 -24.86 1.39 -36.74
N ASP A 72 -24.05 2.44 -36.66
CA ASP A 72 -24.42 3.74 -36.07
C ASP A 72 -25.39 4.55 -36.93
N LYS A 73 -25.28 4.40 -38.25
CA LYS A 73 -26.02 5.22 -39.23
C LYS A 73 -26.73 4.33 -40.25
N PRO A 74 -27.78 4.86 -40.90
CA PRO A 74 -28.37 4.19 -42.04
C PRO A 74 -27.31 3.94 -43.12
N SER A 75 -27.16 2.68 -43.54
CA SER A 75 -26.09 2.26 -44.45
C SER A 75 -26.56 1.25 -45.49
N GLY A 76 -25.80 1.15 -46.58
CA GLY A 76 -25.94 0.11 -47.59
C GLY A 76 -24.98 -1.07 -47.37
N LEU A 77 -24.40 -1.19 -46.16
CA LEU A 77 -23.39 -2.19 -45.87
C LEU A 77 -24.02 -3.56 -45.63
N LYS A 78 -23.38 -4.60 -46.17
CA LYS A 78 -23.83 -6.01 -46.00
C LYS A 78 -23.35 -6.65 -44.69
N GLN A 79 -22.39 -6.00 -44.02
CA GLN A 79 -21.78 -6.43 -42.77
C GLN A 79 -21.84 -5.28 -41.76
N CYS A 80 -22.07 -5.63 -40.49
CA CYS A 80 -21.99 -4.68 -39.38
C CYS A 80 -20.55 -4.57 -38.89
N THR A 81 -20.23 -3.46 -38.23
CA THR A 81 -18.91 -3.21 -37.64
C THR A 81 -18.79 -3.98 -36.33
N HIS A 82 -17.64 -4.60 -36.07
CA HIS A 82 -17.40 -5.24 -34.78
C HIS A 82 -17.32 -4.20 -33.67
N CYS A 83 -17.92 -4.51 -32.53
CA CYS A 83 -17.82 -3.64 -31.37
C CYS A 83 -16.38 -3.57 -30.87
N THR A 84 -15.99 -2.40 -30.37
CA THR A 84 -14.74 -2.20 -29.65
C THR A 84 -14.71 -3.07 -28.41
N ILE A 85 -13.55 -3.68 -28.14
CA ILE A 85 -13.32 -4.51 -26.95
C ILE A 85 -12.48 -3.70 -25.96
N CYS A 86 -12.98 -3.50 -24.75
CA CYS A 86 -12.26 -2.84 -23.68
C CYS A 86 -11.43 -3.87 -22.91
N ASP A 87 -10.18 -4.07 -23.32
CA ASP A 87 -9.28 -5.06 -22.71
C ASP A 87 -8.63 -4.51 -21.44
N LEU A 88 -8.83 -5.24 -20.33
CA LEU A 88 -8.28 -4.95 -19.01
C LEU A 88 -6.74 -4.88 -19.01
N SER A 89 -6.09 -5.57 -19.93
CA SER A 89 -4.63 -5.57 -20.08
C SER A 89 -4.08 -4.21 -20.50
N PHE A 90 -4.90 -3.39 -21.16
CA PHE A 90 -4.60 -1.99 -21.49
C PHE A 90 -5.12 -1.00 -20.44
N GLY A 91 -5.54 -1.50 -19.28
CA GLY A 91 -6.09 -0.69 -18.19
C GLY A 91 -7.46 -0.09 -18.52
N LEU A 92 -8.25 -0.76 -19.35
CA LEU A 92 -9.58 -0.29 -19.77
C LEU A 92 -10.70 -1.12 -19.16
N LYS A 93 -11.86 -0.49 -18.97
CA LYS A 93 -13.13 -1.13 -18.61
C LYS A 93 -14.26 -0.56 -19.46
N GLU A 94 -15.34 -1.31 -19.58
CA GLU A 94 -16.53 -0.83 -20.29
C GLU A 94 -17.25 0.25 -19.47
N ASN A 95 -17.42 1.42 -20.07
CA ASN A 95 -18.32 2.46 -19.56
C ASN A 95 -19.74 2.23 -20.11
N ARG A 96 -19.82 1.94 -21.41
CA ARG A 96 -21.08 1.63 -22.10
C ARG A 96 -20.90 0.38 -22.95
N THR A 97 -21.83 -0.56 -22.78
CA THR A 97 -21.89 -1.80 -23.56
C THR A 97 -22.28 -1.53 -25.01
N CYS A 98 -21.89 -2.45 -25.90
CA CYS A 98 -22.29 -2.40 -27.30
C CYS A 98 -23.79 -2.70 -27.48
N THR A 99 -24.42 -2.04 -28.45
CA THR A 99 -25.77 -2.35 -28.93
C THR A 99 -25.75 -2.47 -30.45
N SER A 100 -26.85 -2.89 -31.06
CA SER A 100 -26.92 -2.96 -32.53
C SER A 100 -26.67 -1.59 -33.19
N THR A 101 -26.96 -0.47 -32.52
CA THR A 101 -26.78 0.88 -33.07
C THR A 101 -25.58 1.63 -32.53
N LEU A 102 -24.99 1.19 -31.41
CA LEU A 102 -23.94 1.94 -30.73
C LEU A 102 -22.75 1.05 -30.43
N ASP A 103 -21.56 1.57 -30.67
CA ASP A 103 -20.32 0.92 -30.25
C ASP A 103 -20.15 0.96 -28.72
N THR A 104 -19.36 0.01 -28.22
CA THR A 104 -18.80 0.02 -26.87
C THR A 104 -18.01 1.30 -26.64
N VAL A 105 -18.14 1.88 -25.44
CA VAL A 105 -17.28 3.00 -25.01
C VAL A 105 -16.43 2.51 -23.85
N CYS A 106 -15.13 2.63 -24.01
CA CYS A 106 -14.14 2.24 -23.01
C CYS A 106 -13.75 3.45 -22.16
N GLU A 107 -13.53 3.19 -20.88
CA GLU A 107 -12.94 4.13 -19.93
C GLU A 107 -11.76 3.47 -19.21
N PRO A 108 -10.85 4.26 -18.61
CA PRO A 108 -9.79 3.71 -17.78
C PRO A 108 -10.34 2.94 -16.58
N GLN A 109 -9.67 1.85 -16.24
CA GLN A 109 -9.89 1.11 -15.00
C GLN A 109 -9.56 1.99 -13.78
N ASP A 110 -10.12 1.64 -12.63
CA ASP A 110 -9.80 2.33 -11.38
C ASP A 110 -8.30 2.26 -11.06
N GLY A 111 -7.71 3.41 -10.76
CA GLY A 111 -6.27 3.55 -10.59
C GLY A 111 -5.49 3.71 -11.90
N PHE A 112 -6.16 3.95 -13.03
CA PHE A 112 -5.56 4.29 -14.31
C PHE A 112 -6.07 5.64 -14.83
N TYR A 113 -5.31 6.25 -15.75
CA TYR A 113 -5.72 7.43 -16.51
C TYR A 113 -5.53 7.18 -18.00
N CYS A 114 -6.42 7.74 -18.80
CA CYS A 114 -6.40 7.63 -20.24
C CYS A 114 -5.24 8.45 -20.81
N VAL A 115 -4.50 7.86 -21.76
CA VAL A 115 -3.45 8.55 -22.51
C VAL A 115 -3.78 8.73 -23.98
N ASP A 116 -4.71 7.94 -24.50
CA ASP A 116 -5.16 8.04 -25.89
C ASP A 116 -6.68 7.98 -25.96
N LEU A 117 -7.28 9.04 -26.52
CA LEU A 117 -8.73 9.22 -26.61
C LEU A 117 -9.14 9.31 -28.08
N ALA A 118 -9.94 8.34 -28.54
CA ALA A 118 -10.46 8.30 -29.90
C ALA A 118 -11.99 8.32 -29.89
N ALA A 119 -12.58 9.31 -30.57
CA ALA A 119 -14.04 9.44 -30.71
C ALA A 119 -14.83 9.37 -29.37
N GLY A 120 -14.23 9.83 -28.27
CA GLY A 120 -14.85 9.80 -26.93
C GLY A 120 -14.71 8.48 -26.17
N SER A 121 -13.95 7.51 -26.70
CA SER A 121 -13.59 6.25 -26.04
C SER A 121 -12.08 6.21 -25.75
N CYS A 122 -11.69 5.69 -24.59
CA CYS A 122 -10.28 5.54 -24.23
C CYS A 122 -9.69 4.31 -24.93
N VAL A 123 -8.59 4.49 -25.66
CA VAL A 123 -7.91 3.43 -26.43
C VAL A 123 -6.80 2.77 -25.62
N ALA A 124 -6.16 3.51 -24.72
CA ALA A 124 -5.12 3.00 -23.83
C ALA A 124 -5.05 3.83 -22.55
N ALA A 125 -4.78 3.15 -21.43
CA ALA A 125 -4.62 3.80 -20.14
C ALA A 125 -3.32 3.37 -19.45
N HIS A 126 -2.74 4.29 -18.69
CA HIS A 126 -1.61 4.01 -17.81
C HIS A 126 -2.04 4.01 -16.36
N LYS A 127 -1.39 3.17 -15.55
CA LYS A 127 -1.59 3.15 -14.11
C LYS A 127 -1.18 4.50 -13.52
N HIS A 128 -1.96 4.99 -12.55
CA HIS A 128 -1.60 6.19 -11.81
C HIS A 128 -0.25 6.00 -11.10
N ARG A 129 0.56 7.06 -11.10
CA ARG A 129 1.77 7.16 -10.32
C ARG A 129 1.45 6.93 -8.84
N GLN A 130 2.28 6.10 -8.20
CA GLN A 130 2.29 5.97 -6.74
C GLN A 130 3.33 6.94 -6.18
N CYS A 131 2.93 7.72 -5.17
CA CYS A 131 3.88 8.59 -4.48
C CYS A 131 4.80 7.76 -3.59
N GLN A 132 6.05 8.17 -3.50
CA GLN A 132 7.06 7.46 -2.72
C GLN A 132 7.01 7.88 -1.24
N PRO A 133 7.57 7.09 -0.32
CA PRO A 133 7.82 7.55 1.04
C PRO A 133 8.62 8.85 1.02
N GLY A 134 8.20 9.85 1.80
CA GLY A 134 8.74 11.22 1.71
C GLY A 134 7.91 12.17 0.85
N GLU A 135 7.00 11.64 0.03
CA GLU A 135 6.04 12.42 -0.74
C GLU A 135 4.61 12.26 -0.17
N TYR A 136 3.75 13.22 -0.49
CA TYR A 136 2.31 13.14 -0.27
C TYR A 136 1.55 13.36 -1.58
N ILE A 137 0.31 12.87 -1.63
CA ILE A 137 -0.59 13.02 -2.76
C ILE A 137 -1.13 14.46 -2.76
N LYS A 138 -0.53 15.32 -3.58
CA LYS A 138 -0.98 16.70 -3.76
C LYS A 138 -2.29 16.77 -4.56
N GLN A 139 -2.38 15.97 -5.63
CA GLN A 139 -3.60 15.82 -6.42
C GLN A 139 -3.82 14.35 -6.73
N THR A 140 -5.00 13.84 -6.37
CA THR A 140 -5.40 12.48 -6.72
C THR A 140 -5.61 12.36 -8.22
N GLY A 141 -5.11 11.27 -8.82
CA GLY A 141 -5.34 10.97 -10.23
C GLY A 141 -6.84 10.88 -10.57
N THR A 142 -7.15 11.18 -11.83
CA THR A 142 -8.49 11.09 -12.42
C THR A 142 -8.44 10.21 -13.66
N ALA A 143 -9.60 9.97 -14.29
CA ALA A 143 -9.65 9.22 -15.55
C ALA A 143 -8.82 9.85 -16.68
N PHE A 144 -8.42 11.13 -16.60
CA PHE A 144 -7.69 11.82 -17.66
C PHE A 144 -6.39 12.49 -17.19
N ARG A 145 -6.05 12.36 -15.91
CA ARG A 145 -4.87 12.99 -15.32
C ARG A 145 -4.22 12.06 -14.31
N ASP A 146 -2.90 11.98 -14.36
CA ASP A 146 -2.14 11.21 -13.40
C ASP A 146 -2.15 11.83 -12.00
N THR A 147 -1.78 11.05 -11.00
CA THR A 147 -1.56 11.49 -9.62
C THR A 147 -0.35 12.43 -9.55
N GLU A 148 -0.52 13.58 -8.89
CA GLU A 148 0.55 14.52 -8.61
C GLU A 148 1.05 14.34 -7.17
N CYS A 149 2.35 14.11 -7.03
CA CYS A 149 3.03 13.94 -5.74
C CYS A 149 3.86 15.19 -5.41
N SER A 150 4.08 15.45 -4.13
CA SER A 150 4.95 16.53 -3.66
C SER A 150 5.70 16.13 -2.40
N ASP A 151 6.88 16.70 -2.20
CA ASP A 151 7.76 16.36 -1.09
C ASP A 151 7.25 16.90 0.26
N CYS A 152 7.53 16.16 1.34
CA CYS A 152 7.29 16.61 2.69
C CYS A 152 8.29 17.69 3.12
N SER A 153 7.78 18.73 3.78
CA SER A 153 8.61 19.75 4.42
C SER A 153 9.28 19.21 5.69
N ASN A 154 10.33 19.89 6.14
CA ASN A 154 11.01 19.53 7.38
C ASN A 154 10.03 19.50 8.58
N GLY A 155 10.23 18.55 9.49
CA GLY A 155 9.33 18.29 10.63
C GLY A 155 8.07 17.50 10.28
N THR A 156 7.94 17.00 9.04
CA THR A 156 6.78 16.18 8.60
C THR A 156 7.23 14.92 7.88
N PHE A 157 6.36 13.92 7.82
CA PHE A 157 6.62 12.65 7.14
C PHE A 157 5.39 12.05 6.45
N SER A 158 5.61 11.18 5.48
CA SER A 158 4.57 10.43 4.76
C SER A 158 5.13 9.12 4.21
N ASP A 159 4.28 8.10 4.15
CA ASP A 159 4.57 6.80 3.52
C ASP A 159 4.24 6.76 2.02
N GLY A 160 3.79 7.90 1.45
CA GLY A 160 3.37 8.02 0.06
C GLY A 160 1.88 7.77 -0.18
N THR A 161 1.12 7.34 0.82
CA THR A 161 -0.32 7.04 0.68
C THR A 161 -1.23 8.19 1.13
N LEU A 162 -0.67 9.17 1.84
CA LEU A 162 -1.41 10.24 2.47
C LEU A 162 -1.57 11.45 1.55
N LYS A 163 -2.67 12.19 1.72
CA LYS A 163 -2.92 13.48 1.03
C LYS A 163 -2.17 14.68 1.65
N PHE A 164 -1.52 14.47 2.78
CA PHE A 164 -0.73 15.48 3.47
C PHE A 164 0.31 14.78 4.35
N CYS A 165 1.45 15.44 4.56
CA CYS A 165 2.48 14.94 5.47
C CYS A 165 2.04 15.14 6.92
N ARG A 166 2.27 14.12 7.76
CA ARG A 166 1.98 14.19 9.20
C ARG A 166 3.14 14.86 9.92
N PRO A 167 2.89 15.72 10.92
CA PRO A 167 3.97 16.27 11.73
C PRO A 167 4.66 15.16 12.52
N HIS A 168 5.95 15.32 12.78
CA HIS A 168 6.69 14.41 13.65
C HIS A 168 6.16 14.48 15.09
N ARG A 169 6.22 13.35 15.79
CA ARG A 169 5.88 13.26 17.20
C ARG A 169 6.77 14.19 18.02
N PRO A 170 6.21 15.12 18.81
CA PRO A 170 6.99 16.11 19.53
C PRO A 170 7.49 15.53 20.87
N CYS A 171 8.55 14.72 20.85
CA CYS A 171 9.06 14.01 22.03
C CYS A 171 9.31 14.92 23.25
N GLU A 172 9.90 16.10 23.05
CA GLU A 172 10.21 17.04 24.12
C GLU A 172 8.95 17.56 24.84
N SER A 173 7.92 17.92 24.09
CA SER A 173 6.64 18.37 24.66
C SER A 173 5.91 17.27 25.43
N LEU A 174 6.22 16.00 25.14
CA LEU A 174 5.65 14.83 25.81
C LEU A 174 6.51 14.35 27.00
N ASN A 175 7.56 15.08 27.37
CA ASN A 175 8.55 14.65 28.38
C ASN A 175 9.20 13.29 28.07
N LEU A 176 9.34 12.96 26.78
CA LEU A 176 10.00 11.74 26.31
C LEU A 176 11.41 12.07 25.79
N LYS A 177 12.34 11.11 25.92
CA LYS A 177 13.67 11.23 25.34
C LYS A 177 13.61 10.90 23.86
N LEU A 178 14.08 11.81 23.01
CA LEU A 178 14.28 11.53 21.58
C LEU A 178 15.40 10.49 21.41
N ILE A 179 15.09 9.35 20.80
CA ILE A 179 16.06 8.31 20.47
C ILE A 179 16.57 8.49 19.04
N ARG A 180 15.65 8.73 18.11
CA ARG A 180 15.96 8.93 16.69
C ARG A 180 15.12 10.07 16.12
N PRO A 181 15.75 11.08 15.48
CA PRO A 181 15.01 12.13 14.81
C PRO A 181 14.17 11.55 13.66
N GLY A 182 12.97 12.10 13.47
CA GLY A 182 12.15 11.81 12.30
C GLY A 182 12.81 12.35 11.03
N ASN A 183 12.39 11.82 9.88
CA ASN A 183 12.77 12.31 8.56
C ASN A 183 11.52 12.40 7.66
N ALA A 184 11.68 12.71 6.37
CA ALA A 184 10.52 12.81 5.47
C ALA A 184 9.73 11.48 5.32
N THR A 185 10.33 10.34 5.61
CA THR A 185 9.71 9.01 5.40
C THR A 185 9.18 8.37 6.68
N THR A 186 9.68 8.76 7.84
CA THR A 186 9.42 8.10 9.13
C THR A 186 9.32 9.09 10.28
N ASP A 187 8.50 8.74 11.27
CA ASP A 187 8.29 9.55 12.46
C ASP A 187 9.51 9.54 13.42
N ALA A 188 9.56 10.52 14.31
CA ALA A 188 10.50 10.56 15.42
C ALA A 188 10.21 9.45 16.44
N GLN A 189 11.27 8.76 16.88
CA GLN A 189 11.16 7.71 17.89
C GLN A 189 11.53 8.26 19.27
N CYS A 190 10.63 8.08 20.22
CA CYS A 190 10.76 8.56 21.60
C CYS A 190 10.69 7.39 22.61
N GLU A 191 11.38 7.52 23.74
CA GLU A 191 11.34 6.59 24.87
C GLU A 191 11.04 7.32 26.19
N GLU A 192 10.37 6.65 27.12
CA GLU A 192 10.12 7.17 28.47
C GLU A 192 11.43 7.24 29.26
N GLN A 193 11.70 8.38 29.91
CA GLN A 193 12.84 8.47 30.83
C GLN A 193 12.44 7.89 32.19
N ASP A 194 12.94 6.68 32.48
CA ASP A 194 12.78 6.04 33.78
C ASP A 194 13.73 6.67 34.82
N HIS A 195 13.43 7.90 35.23
CA HIS A 195 14.12 8.60 36.32
C HIS A 195 13.98 7.87 37.68
N ASN A 196 13.14 6.83 37.75
CA ASN A 196 12.86 6.04 38.95
C ASN A 196 13.91 4.98 39.29
N LYS A 197 14.95 4.76 38.48
CA LYS A 197 16.05 3.85 38.86
C LYS A 197 17.12 4.50 39.74
N VAL A 198 17.27 5.82 39.68
CA VAL A 198 18.29 6.55 40.45
C VAL A 198 17.84 6.80 41.89
N VAL A 199 16.54 7.04 42.08
CA VAL A 199 15.91 7.27 43.40
C VAL A 199 16.13 6.12 44.40
N PRO A 200 15.85 4.83 44.08
CA PRO A 200 16.07 3.74 45.02
C PRO A 200 17.56 3.49 45.31
N ILE A 201 18.45 3.80 44.38
CA ILE A 201 19.91 3.71 44.59
C ILE A 201 20.36 4.76 45.62
N ILE A 202 19.90 6.01 45.49
CA ILE A 202 20.19 7.09 46.44
C ILE A 202 19.65 6.76 47.84
N ILE A 203 18.41 6.28 47.93
CA ILE A 203 17.78 5.89 49.20
C ILE A 203 18.55 4.71 49.83
N GLY A 204 18.92 3.70 49.05
CA GLY A 204 19.71 2.56 49.52
C GLY A 204 21.08 2.97 50.08
N CYS A 205 21.78 3.89 49.40
CA CYS A 205 23.05 4.44 49.88
C CYS A 205 22.89 5.21 51.20
N LEU A 206 21.85 6.02 51.36
CA LEU A 206 21.57 6.75 52.60
C LEU A 206 21.32 5.80 53.78
N ILE A 207 20.52 4.75 53.57
CA ILE A 207 20.24 3.75 54.60
C ILE A 207 21.52 3.01 55.01
N LEU A 208 22.37 2.64 54.05
CA LEU A 208 23.64 1.97 54.33
C LEU A 208 24.59 2.84 55.17
N LEU A 209 24.69 4.13 54.87
CA LEU A 209 25.50 5.07 55.64
C LEU A 209 24.98 5.24 57.07
N LEU A 210 23.66 5.30 57.26
CA LEU A 210 23.05 5.36 58.58
C LEU A 210 23.35 4.10 59.39
N LEU A 211 23.24 2.91 58.78
CA LEU A 211 23.58 1.64 59.44
C LEU A 211 25.07 1.58 59.83
N LEU A 212 25.99 1.97 58.95
CA LEU A 212 27.42 2.01 59.25
C LEU A 212 27.72 2.99 60.40
N SER A 213 27.09 4.16 60.41
CA SER A 213 27.25 5.14 61.50
C SER A 213 26.73 4.60 62.84
N ALA A 214 25.58 3.92 62.84
CA ALA A 214 25.00 3.30 64.03
C ALA A 214 25.88 2.17 64.57
N ILE A 215 26.44 1.35 63.66
CA ILE A 215 27.42 0.30 63.99
C ILE A 215 28.68 0.92 64.62
N LEU A 216 29.22 2.00 64.03
CA LEU A 216 30.41 2.70 64.54
C LEU A 216 30.15 3.31 65.93
N ILE A 217 28.97 3.88 66.15
CA ILE A 217 28.52 4.37 67.46
C ILE A 217 28.39 3.21 68.45
N ALA A 218 27.84 2.06 68.04
CA ALA A 218 27.73 0.87 68.88
C ALA A 218 29.11 0.29 69.26
N TYR A 219 30.07 0.26 68.33
CA TYR A 219 31.46 -0.12 68.61
C TYR A 219 32.13 0.85 69.58
N LYS A 220 31.97 2.17 69.40
CA LYS A 220 32.48 3.16 70.37
C LYS A 220 31.80 3.04 71.74
N LYS A 221 30.50 2.71 71.79
CA LYS A 221 29.76 2.46 73.04
C LYS A 221 30.19 1.16 73.71
N LYS A 222 30.52 0.11 72.95
CA LYS A 222 31.05 -1.16 73.45
C LYS A 222 32.49 -1.01 73.96
N SER A 223 33.36 -0.28 73.25
CA SER A 223 34.71 0.05 73.70
C SER A 223 34.71 0.89 74.99
N LYS A 224 33.81 1.88 75.12
CA LYS A 224 33.64 2.63 76.38
C LYS A 224 33.12 1.76 77.55
N LYS A 225 32.27 0.75 77.29
CA LYS A 225 31.80 -0.18 78.33
C LYS A 225 32.87 -1.20 78.74
N VAL A 226 33.71 -1.66 77.81
CA VAL A 226 34.79 -2.63 78.09
C VAL A 226 35.94 -2.00 78.89
N CYS A 227 36.19 -0.69 78.80
CA CYS A 227 37.15 -0.01 79.69
C CYS A 227 36.63 0.28 81.12
N LEU A 228 35.34 0.05 81.42
CA LEU A 228 34.78 0.35 82.75
C LEU A 228 34.73 -0.87 83.70
N GLN A 229 35.11 -2.07 83.25
CA GLN A 229 34.99 -3.31 84.04
C GLN A 229 36.34 -4.02 84.28
N THR A 230 37.48 -3.30 84.26
CA THR A 230 38.80 -3.93 84.50
C THR A 230 39.73 -3.16 85.43
N CYS A 231 39.21 -2.27 86.29
CA CYS A 231 39.97 -1.66 87.39
C CYS A 231 39.07 -1.41 88.60
N CYS A 232 39.00 -2.37 89.52
CA CYS A 232 38.98 -2.21 90.98
C CYS A 232 38.53 -3.53 91.64
N ASN A 233 39.49 -4.28 92.18
CA ASN A 233 39.47 -4.69 93.59
C ASN A 233 40.71 -5.52 93.91
N SER A 234 41.76 -4.85 94.35
CA SER A 234 42.78 -5.46 95.21
C SER A 234 42.53 -4.95 96.63
N SER A 235 42.09 -5.82 97.53
CA SER A 235 42.27 -5.60 98.96
C SER A 235 42.70 -6.89 99.65
N TRP A 236 43.64 -6.69 100.56
CA TRP A 236 44.54 -7.62 101.22
C TRP A 236 43.85 -8.66 102.11
N MET A 237 44.41 -9.87 102.18
CA MET A 237 44.19 -10.83 103.28
C MET A 237 45.46 -10.94 104.13
N MET A 238 45.32 -10.78 105.46
CA MET A 238 46.05 -11.58 106.44
C MET A 238 45.01 -12.50 107.09
N GLY A 239 45.16 -13.82 106.94
CA GLY A 239 44.42 -14.81 107.75
C GLY A 239 43.54 -15.81 106.98
N HIS A 240 44.14 -16.94 106.63
CA HIS A 240 43.58 -18.31 106.45
C HIS A 240 42.29 -18.57 105.63
N ARG A 241 42.51 -19.31 104.51
CA ARG A 241 41.82 -20.50 103.93
C ARG A 241 40.29 -20.64 104.12
N VAL A 242 39.51 -21.00 103.10
CA VAL A 242 39.45 -22.34 102.45
C VAL A 242 38.87 -22.25 101.02
N CYS A 243 39.28 -23.24 100.22
CA CYS A 243 39.03 -23.51 98.80
C CYS A 243 37.56 -23.62 98.34
N SER A 244 37.35 -23.47 97.04
CA SER A 244 36.67 -24.49 96.25
C SER A 244 37.32 -24.58 94.87
N GLU A 245 37.93 -25.72 94.60
CA GLU A 245 38.21 -26.18 93.25
C GLU A 245 37.14 -27.24 92.95
N GLN A 246 36.20 -26.92 92.07
CA GLN A 246 35.34 -27.87 91.36
C GLN A 246 35.32 -27.41 89.90
N LYS A 247 36.15 -28.03 89.07
CA LYS A 247 35.89 -29.25 88.30
C LYS A 247 35.04 -28.96 87.06
N THR A 248 35.73 -29.18 85.95
CA THR A 248 35.28 -29.33 84.58
C THR A 248 34.04 -30.23 84.42
N THR A 249 33.45 -30.07 83.22
CA THR A 249 32.54 -30.96 82.47
C THR A 249 31.05 -30.89 82.79
N ASN A 250 30.30 -30.31 81.84
CA ASN A 250 29.23 -30.99 81.10
C ASN A 250 29.11 -30.39 79.69
N PHE A 251 29.88 -30.94 78.75
CA PHE A 251 29.40 -31.42 77.45
C PHE A 251 29.32 -32.97 77.60
N PRO A 252 28.66 -33.78 76.75
CA PRO A 252 27.85 -33.50 75.55
C PRO A 252 26.54 -34.35 75.44
N ASP A 253 25.70 -34.05 74.45
CA ASP A 253 24.92 -35.00 73.62
C ASP A 253 24.36 -34.15 72.45
N SER A 254 24.46 -34.50 71.18
CA SER A 254 25.10 -35.62 70.50
C SER A 254 25.37 -35.17 69.06
N LEU A 255 26.43 -35.73 68.50
CA LEU A 255 26.91 -35.60 67.13
C LEU A 255 26.45 -36.88 66.43
N LEU A 256 25.63 -36.81 65.36
CA LEU A 256 25.84 -37.68 64.20
C LEU A 256 25.04 -37.22 62.97
N SER A 257 25.79 -37.14 61.89
CA SER A 257 25.43 -37.09 60.49
C SER A 257 24.64 -38.31 60.00
N GLU A 258 24.17 -38.21 58.74
CA GLU A 258 23.50 -39.21 57.89
C GLU A 258 21.97 -39.27 58.10
N LEU A 259 21.06 -39.14 57.12
CA LEU A 259 21.05 -39.54 55.72
C LEU A 259 20.04 -38.65 54.93
N LEU A 260 20.44 -38.12 53.77
CA LEU A 260 19.55 -37.99 52.59
C LEU A 260 19.05 -39.42 52.23
N PRO A 261 17.89 -39.68 51.58
CA PRO A 261 17.48 -39.01 50.33
C PRO A 261 15.96 -38.91 50.11
N GLY A 262 15.51 -38.07 49.19
CA GLY A 262 15.15 -38.53 47.85
C GLY A 262 13.86 -37.81 47.42
N ASN A 263 13.50 -37.71 46.16
CA ASN A 263 14.11 -38.18 44.94
C ASN A 263 13.34 -37.45 43.84
N TRP A 264 14.02 -36.79 42.91
CA TRP A 264 13.47 -36.64 41.56
C TRP A 264 13.83 -37.93 40.85
N THR A 265 12.86 -38.84 40.72
CA THR A 265 12.92 -39.96 39.77
C THR A 265 11.92 -39.74 38.67
N LEU A 266 12.46 -39.53 37.49
CA LEU A 266 11.86 -39.85 36.21
C LEU A 266 11.78 -41.38 36.10
N SER A 267 10.57 -41.95 36.03
CA SER A 267 10.11 -42.83 34.92
C SER A 267 8.81 -43.55 35.30
N GLU A 268 7.82 -43.38 34.44
CA GLU A 268 6.87 -44.39 33.94
C GLU A 268 6.38 -45.49 34.90
N ASP A 269 5.07 -45.49 35.13
CA ASP A 269 4.31 -46.74 35.20
C ASP A 269 3.42 -46.90 33.97
N LYS A 270 3.34 -48.16 33.58
CA LYS A 270 2.93 -48.75 32.31
C LYS A 270 1.71 -49.63 32.60
N LEU A 271 0.72 -49.62 31.69
CA LEU A 271 -0.28 -50.68 31.43
C LEU A 271 -1.30 -50.93 32.57
N LEU A 272 -2.62 -51.13 32.38
CA LEU A 272 -3.40 -51.77 31.30
C LEU A 272 -4.88 -51.41 31.54
N GLU A 273 -5.55 -50.83 30.56
CA GLU A 273 -6.92 -51.15 30.09
C GLU A 273 -7.17 -50.42 28.75
#